data_AF-A0AAD6FDR2-F1
#
_entry.id   AF-A0AAD6FDR2-F1
#
_cell.length_a   1.000
_cell.length_b   1.000
_cell.length_c   1.000
_cell.angle_alpha   90.00
_cell.angle_beta   90.00
_cell.angle_gamma   90.00
#
_symmetry.space_group_name_H-M   'P 1'
#
loop_
_entity.id
_entity.type
_entity.pdbx_description
1 polymer ?
#
loop_
_entity_poly.entity_id
_entity_poly.type
_entity_poly.pdbx_seq_one_letter_code
_entity_poly.pdbx_strand_id
1 'polypeptide(L)'
;MTQEQCTHRNNVQSSEKPQVYKVGIYGWRKRCLYFFVLLLMILILINLALTIWILKVMNFTIDGMGKLRITEKGLKLEGASEFLEPLYAKEIQSKPGRPLFLQSSRNVSVNIVNSKNQLLTQLVTGSSGFKAKGKLFEVKSTSGKLLFSADEQEVVVGAERLRVMGE
;
A
#
# COMPACT_ATOMS: atom_id res chain seq x y z
N MET A 1 -19.82 7.64 114.80
CA MET A 1 -19.82 6.16 114.71
C MET A 1 -19.96 5.86 113.23
N THR A 2 -19.09 5.14 112.52
CA THR A 2 -18.07 4.14 112.87
C THR A 2 -17.14 4.00 111.64
N GLN A 3 -15.88 3.64 111.87
CA GLN A 3 -14.93 3.15 110.84
C GLN A 3 -15.46 1.88 110.15
N GLU A 4 -14.99 1.54 108.93
CA GLU A 4 -13.94 0.54 108.56
C GLU A 4 -13.73 0.59 107.01
N GLN A 5 -12.53 0.91 106.48
CA GLN A 5 -11.47 0.03 105.90
C GLN A 5 -11.94 -0.88 104.73
N CYS A 6 -11.24 -1.13 103.61
CA CYS A 6 -9.92 -0.75 103.08
C CYS A 6 -9.79 -1.12 101.56
N THR A 7 -9.09 -0.26 100.79
CA THR A 7 -8.13 -0.51 99.67
C THR A 7 -8.35 -1.55 98.54
N HIS A 8 -8.28 -1.10 97.27
CA HIS A 8 -7.38 -1.61 96.20
C HIS A 8 -7.50 -0.74 94.89
N ARG A 9 -6.56 0.17 94.59
CA ARG A 9 -5.41 0.04 93.65
C ARG A 9 -5.71 0.26 92.14
N ASN A 10 -5.09 1.34 91.62
CA ASN A 10 -4.61 1.62 90.25
C ASN A 10 -5.64 1.78 89.11
N ASN A 11 -5.77 2.95 88.49
CA ASN A 11 -4.89 3.59 87.48
C ASN A 11 -5.37 3.28 86.04
N VAL A 12 -5.25 4.29 85.17
CA VAL A 12 -5.27 4.23 83.70
C VAL A 12 -6.64 4.38 83.01
N GLN A 13 -6.96 5.65 82.79
CA GLN A 13 -7.50 6.25 81.56
C GLN A 13 -7.39 5.37 80.30
N SER A 14 -8.49 4.73 79.89
CA SER A 14 -8.58 4.07 78.58
C SER A 14 -9.45 4.91 77.64
N SER A 15 -8.79 5.76 76.87
CA SER A 15 -9.34 6.30 75.63
C SER A 15 -9.34 5.15 74.62
N GLU A 16 -10.52 4.56 74.38
CA GLU A 16 -10.75 3.71 73.21
C GLU A 16 -10.55 4.56 71.94
N LYS A 17 -9.31 4.60 71.47
CA LYS A 17 -9.04 4.89 70.07
C LYS A 17 -9.35 3.59 69.31
N PRO A 18 -10.20 3.63 68.27
CA PRO A 18 -10.22 2.53 67.33
C PRO A 18 -8.80 2.40 66.78
N GLN A 19 -8.17 1.27 67.10
CA GLN A 19 -6.91 0.85 66.51
C GLN A 19 -7.18 0.59 65.02
N VAL A 20 -7.13 1.68 64.25
CA VAL A 20 -7.00 1.64 62.80
C VAL A 20 -5.72 0.87 62.55
N TYR A 21 -5.85 -0.40 62.19
CA TYR A 21 -4.76 -1.24 61.73
C TYR A 21 -4.03 -0.49 60.61
N LYS A 22 -2.92 0.15 60.98
CA LYS A 22 -1.90 0.64 60.06
C LYS A 22 -1.25 -0.60 59.45
N VAL A 23 -1.88 -1.15 58.41
CA VAL A 23 -1.20 -2.01 57.44
C VAL A 23 -0.31 -1.08 56.60
N GLY A 24 0.80 -0.65 57.19
CA GLY A 24 1.83 0.23 56.61
C GLY A 24 2.61 -0.39 55.45
N ILE A 25 2.20 -1.56 54.95
CA ILE A 25 2.86 -2.29 53.85
C ILE A 25 2.08 -2.15 52.53
N TYR A 26 0.86 -1.59 52.55
CA TYR A 26 0.05 -1.42 51.34
C TYR A 26 0.18 -0.04 50.67
N GLY A 27 0.94 0.89 51.25
CA GLY A 27 1.10 2.27 50.73
C GLY A 27 2.09 2.38 49.56
N TRP A 28 3.24 1.70 49.64
CA TRP A 28 4.28 1.74 48.60
C TRP A 28 3.89 0.95 47.36
N ARG A 29 3.22 -0.20 47.53
CA ARG A 29 2.67 -1.00 46.42
C ARG A 29 1.59 -0.25 45.65
N LYS A 30 0.68 0.47 46.33
CA LYS A 30 -0.31 1.33 45.67
C LYS A 30 0.35 2.46 44.89
N ARG A 31 1.35 3.15 45.45
CA ARG A 31 2.11 4.20 44.75
C ARG A 31 2.88 3.66 43.54
N CYS A 32 3.48 2.48 43.67
CA CYS A 32 4.15 1.78 42.56
C CYS A 32 3.14 1.41 41.47
N LEU A 33 1.95 0.92 41.84
CA LEU A 33 0.88 0.63 40.90
C LEU A 33 0.39 1.90 40.19
N TYR A 34 0.16 3.01 40.90
CA TYR A 34 -0.22 4.27 40.27
C TYR A 34 0.87 4.81 39.33
N PHE A 35 2.15 4.70 39.70
CA PHE A 35 3.26 5.07 38.82
C PHE A 35 3.31 4.17 37.58
N PHE A 36 3.11 2.87 37.75
CA PHE A 36 3.07 1.92 36.64
C PHE A 36 1.89 2.18 35.71
N VAL A 37 0.70 2.44 36.25
CA VAL A 37 -0.49 2.82 35.48
C VAL A 37 -0.27 4.16 34.76
N LEU A 38 0.34 5.15 35.42
CA LEU A 38 0.69 6.43 34.80
C LEU A 38 1.68 6.24 33.64
N LEU A 39 2.73 5.44 33.86
CA LEU A 39 3.71 5.11 32.84
C LEU A 39 3.06 4.37 31.67
N LEU A 40 2.16 3.42 31.94
CA LEU A 40 1.40 2.71 30.92
C LEU A 40 0.52 3.69 30.11
N MET A 41 -0.16 4.63 30.78
CA MET A 41 -0.96 5.67 30.13
C MET A 41 -0.09 6.56 29.23
N ILE A 42 1.11 6.96 29.70
CA ILE A 42 2.06 7.74 28.89
C ILE A 42 2.52 6.93 27.67
N LEU A 43 2.85 5.65 27.83
CA LEU A 43 3.23 4.79 26.71
C LEU A 43 2.10 4.67 25.68
N ILE A 44 0.84 4.56 26.13
CA ILE A 44 -0.33 4.54 25.24
C ILE A 44 -0.44 5.87 24.47
N LEU A 45 -0.26 7.01 25.13
CA LEU A 45 -0.31 8.33 24.48
C LEU A 45 0.81 8.50 23.44
N ILE A 46 2.03 8.05 23.76
CA ILE A 46 3.15 8.09 22.81
C ILE A 46 2.86 7.19 21.61
N ASN A 47 2.37 5.97 21.84
CA ASN A 47 2.02 5.05 20.75
C ASN A 47 0.88 5.60 19.89
N LEU A 48 -0.11 6.26 20.48
CA LEU A 48 -1.18 6.92 19.73
C LEU A 48 -0.65 8.09 18.90
N ALA A 49 0.19 8.95 19.49
CA ALA A 49 0.81 10.08 18.78
C ALA A 49 1.71 9.61 17.63
N LEU A 50 2.50 8.56 17.85
CA LEU A 50 3.34 7.95 16.82
C LEU A 50 2.49 7.34 15.70
N THR A 51 1.37 6.69 16.03
CA THR A 51 0.42 6.17 15.04
C THR A 51 -0.16 7.30 14.18
N ILE A 52 -0.64 8.37 14.81
CA ILE A 52 -1.18 9.54 14.09
C ILE A 52 -0.09 10.20 13.23
N TRP A 53 1.14 10.26 13.73
CA TRP A 53 2.27 10.82 12.99
C TRP A 53 2.63 9.99 11.76
N ILE A 54 2.70 8.66 11.88
CA ILE A 54 2.93 7.75 10.75
C ILE A 54 1.82 7.92 9.70
N LEU A 55 0.55 7.95 10.13
CA LEU A 55 -0.58 8.17 9.22
C LEU A 55 -0.46 9.50 8.46
N LYS A 56 -0.06 10.57 9.16
CA LYS A 56 0.18 11.88 8.55
C LYS A 56 1.35 11.86 7.57
N VAL A 57 2.50 11.29 7.94
CA VAL A 57 3.71 11.22 7.11
C VAL A 57 3.48 10.38 5.86
N MET A 58 2.74 9.27 5.98
CA MET A 58 2.36 8.44 4.83
C MET A 58 1.32 9.10 3.91
N ASN A 59 0.89 10.34 4.19
CA ASN A 59 -0.20 11.02 3.50
C ASN A 59 -1.45 10.12 3.38
N PHE A 60 -1.78 9.44 4.48
CA PHE A 60 -2.98 8.63 4.56
C PHE A 60 -4.17 9.57 4.76
N THR A 61 -4.95 9.77 3.70
CA THR A 61 -6.23 10.48 3.75
C THR A 61 -7.37 9.48 3.76
N ILE A 62 -8.58 9.93 4.10
CA ILE A 62 -9.81 9.11 4.01
C ILE A 62 -9.99 8.61 2.56
N ASP A 63 -9.50 9.35 1.57
CA ASP A 63 -9.54 8.99 0.15
C ASP A 63 -8.48 7.94 -0.29
N GLY A 64 -7.46 7.63 0.52
CA GLY A 64 -6.39 6.69 0.16
C GLY A 64 -4.97 7.06 0.63
N MET A 65 -3.97 6.40 0.05
CA MET A 65 -2.54 6.55 0.35
C MET A 65 -1.84 7.28 -0.80
N GLY A 66 -1.37 8.52 -0.56
CA GLY A 66 -0.64 9.29 -1.57
C GLY A 66 -1.42 9.48 -2.87
N LYS A 67 -0.84 9.05 -4.01
CA LYS A 67 -1.49 9.12 -5.34
C LYS A 67 -2.48 7.98 -5.60
N LEU A 68 -2.52 6.99 -4.72
CA LEU A 68 -3.40 5.83 -4.83
C LEU A 68 -4.66 6.08 -4.00
N ARG A 69 -5.80 6.15 -4.67
CA ARG A 69 -7.13 6.31 -4.08
C ARG A 69 -7.90 5.00 -4.13
N ILE A 70 -8.56 4.67 -3.02
CA ILE A 70 -9.44 3.50 -2.95
C ILE A 70 -10.86 4.00 -3.23
N THR A 71 -11.46 3.49 -4.29
CA THR A 71 -12.84 3.81 -4.68
C THR A 71 -13.70 2.55 -4.60
N GLU A 72 -15.02 2.70 -4.58
CA GLU A 72 -15.95 1.55 -4.59
C GLU A 72 -15.74 0.63 -5.79
N LYS A 73 -15.21 1.16 -6.90
CA LYS A 73 -14.94 0.42 -8.14
C LYS A 73 -13.56 -0.25 -8.15
N GLY A 74 -12.72 0.02 -7.16
CA GLY A 74 -11.35 -0.49 -7.07
C GLY A 74 -10.31 0.60 -6.83
N LEU A 75 -9.08 0.33 -7.25
CA LEU A 75 -7.92 1.21 -7.03
C LEU A 75 -7.76 2.23 -8.17
N LYS A 76 -7.56 3.50 -7.81
CA LYS A 76 -7.35 4.60 -8.75
C LYS A 76 -6.01 5.28 -8.45
N LEU A 77 -5.09 5.25 -9.41
CA LEU A 77 -3.79 5.91 -9.27
C LEU A 77 -3.80 7.22 -10.05
N GLU A 78 -3.65 8.36 -9.37
CA GLU A 78 -3.70 9.71 -9.96
C GLU A 78 -2.35 10.42 -9.83
N GLY A 79 -1.69 10.67 -10.96
CA GLY A 79 -0.41 11.39 -11.04
C GLY A 79 0.79 10.48 -11.29
N ALA A 80 2.00 11.07 -11.26
CA ALA A 80 3.25 10.35 -11.52
C ALA A 80 3.53 9.28 -10.45
N SER A 81 3.49 8.02 -10.84
CA SER A 81 3.63 6.88 -9.92
C SER A 81 4.51 5.83 -10.55
N GLU A 82 5.22 5.10 -9.71
CA GLU A 82 6.14 4.03 -10.10
C GLU A 82 5.67 2.71 -9.52
N PHE A 83 5.89 1.63 -10.26
CA PHE A 83 5.59 0.28 -9.82
C PHE A 83 6.92 -0.43 -9.58
N LEU A 84 7.10 -0.99 -8.38
CA LEU A 84 8.30 -1.76 -8.03
C LEU A 84 8.36 -3.09 -8.77
N GLU A 85 7.20 -3.67 -9.07
CA GLU A 85 7.04 -4.97 -9.71
C GLU A 85 6.19 -4.87 -10.99
N PRO A 86 6.27 -5.88 -11.88
CA PRO A 86 5.44 -5.93 -13.08
C PRO A 86 3.94 -5.91 -12.76
N LEU A 87 3.18 -5.16 -13.56
CA LEU A 87 1.72 -5.18 -13.50
C LEU A 87 1.14 -6.27 -14.37
N TYR A 88 0.30 -7.10 -13.78
CA TYR A 88 -0.48 -8.11 -14.49
C TYR A 88 -1.91 -7.61 -14.62
N ALA A 89 -2.38 -7.48 -15.86
CA ALA A 89 -3.74 -7.06 -16.16
C ALA A 89 -4.32 -7.96 -17.24
N LYS A 90 -5.60 -8.31 -17.08
CA LYS A 90 -6.37 -9.02 -18.11
C LYS A 90 -6.66 -8.11 -19.30
N GLU A 91 -6.89 -6.83 -19.03
CA GLU A 91 -7.28 -5.83 -20.03
C GLU A 91 -6.64 -4.49 -19.67
N ILE A 92 -6.11 -3.81 -20.68
CA ILE A 92 -5.57 -2.45 -20.58
C ILE A 92 -6.32 -1.60 -21.60
N GLN A 93 -7.13 -0.67 -21.11
CA GLN A 93 -7.95 0.20 -21.95
C GLN A 93 -7.88 1.65 -21.50
N SER A 94 -8.00 2.56 -22.45
CA SER A 94 -8.20 3.98 -22.20
C SER A 94 -9.68 4.28 -21.90
N LYS A 95 -9.95 5.50 -21.44
CA LYS A 95 -11.34 5.97 -21.28
C LYS A 95 -12.02 6.03 -22.65
N PRO A 96 -13.35 5.79 -22.72
CA PRO A 96 -14.10 5.91 -23.98
C PRO A 96 -13.83 7.26 -24.67
N GLY A 97 -13.54 7.19 -25.97
CA GLY A 97 -13.21 8.37 -26.79
C GLY A 97 -11.82 8.98 -26.53
N ARG A 98 -10.95 8.32 -25.76
CA ARG A 98 -9.56 8.76 -25.55
C ARG A 98 -8.58 7.68 -26.00
N PRO A 99 -7.43 8.05 -26.59
CA PRO A 99 -6.39 7.08 -26.92
C PRO A 99 -5.66 6.57 -25.66
N LEU A 100 -5.08 5.37 -25.76
CA LEU A 100 -4.13 4.84 -24.78
C LEU A 100 -2.72 5.31 -25.16
N PHE A 101 -2.08 6.10 -24.31
CA PHE A 101 -0.73 6.59 -24.53
C PHE A 101 0.29 5.71 -23.79
N LEU A 102 1.29 5.23 -24.53
CA LEU A 102 2.46 4.54 -24.00
C LEU A 102 3.71 5.30 -24.46
N GLN A 103 4.39 5.96 -23.54
CA GLN A 103 5.59 6.75 -23.82
C GLN A 103 6.76 6.22 -23.02
N SER A 104 7.90 6.05 -23.68
CA SER A 104 9.12 5.53 -23.08
C SER A 104 10.32 6.23 -23.68
N SER A 105 11.34 6.51 -22.86
CA SER A 105 12.66 6.97 -23.32
C SER A 105 13.53 5.83 -23.85
N ARG A 106 13.07 4.58 -23.70
CA ARG A 106 13.72 3.35 -24.14
C ARG A 106 12.81 2.57 -25.08
N ASN A 107 13.38 1.56 -25.73
CA ASN A 107 12.62 0.67 -26.60
C ASN A 107 11.43 0.04 -25.86
N VAL A 108 10.29 0.00 -26.55
CA VAL A 108 9.07 -0.67 -26.08
C VAL A 108 8.94 -1.97 -26.85
N SER A 109 8.69 -3.07 -26.13
CA SER A 109 8.43 -4.37 -26.75
C SER A 109 7.10 -4.95 -26.29
N VAL A 110 6.33 -5.49 -27.23
CA VAL A 110 5.10 -6.26 -27.00
C VAL A 110 5.41 -7.70 -27.39
N ASN A 111 5.40 -8.60 -26.41
CA ASN A 111 5.78 -9.99 -26.59
C ASN A 111 4.58 -10.89 -26.31
N ILE A 112 4.29 -11.81 -27.22
CA ILE A 112 3.30 -12.86 -27.05
C ILE A 112 4.09 -14.14 -26.80
N VAL A 113 3.82 -14.80 -25.67
CA VAL A 113 4.46 -16.06 -25.27
C VAL A 113 3.45 -17.19 -25.20
N ASN A 114 3.91 -18.43 -25.36
CA ASN A 114 3.09 -19.63 -25.17
C ASN A 114 3.08 -20.10 -23.70
N SER A 115 2.34 -21.18 -23.41
CA SER A 115 2.27 -21.79 -22.07
C SER A 115 3.61 -22.33 -21.55
N LYS A 116 4.60 -22.53 -22.42
CA LYS A 116 5.98 -22.93 -22.08
C LYS A 116 6.91 -21.71 -21.99
N ASN A 117 6.36 -20.49 -21.93
CA ASN A 117 7.08 -19.23 -21.90
C ASN A 117 8.02 -18.98 -23.09
N GLN A 118 7.73 -19.60 -24.24
CA GLN A 118 8.47 -19.39 -25.48
C GLN A 118 7.85 -18.24 -26.27
N LEU A 119 8.69 -17.37 -26.81
CA LEU A 119 8.28 -16.22 -27.62
C LEU A 119 7.66 -16.68 -28.95
N LEU A 120 6.39 -16.32 -29.17
CA LEU A 120 5.65 -16.58 -30.40
C LEU A 120 5.70 -15.41 -31.37
N THR A 121 5.48 -14.20 -30.86
CA THR A 121 5.42 -12.98 -31.66
C THR A 121 5.97 -11.83 -30.84
N GLN A 122 6.67 -10.93 -31.51
CA GLN A 122 7.29 -9.78 -30.90
C GLN A 122 7.13 -8.55 -31.79
N LEU A 123 6.77 -7.44 -31.15
CA LEU A 123 6.76 -6.12 -31.73
C LEU A 123 7.70 -5.24 -30.92
N VAL A 124 8.70 -4.62 -31.55
CA VAL A 124 9.63 -3.71 -30.89
C VAL A 124 9.66 -2.38 -31.61
N THR A 125 9.51 -1.30 -30.87
CA THR A 125 9.70 0.06 -31.36
C THR A 125 10.78 0.75 -30.54
N GLY A 126 11.63 1.52 -31.21
CA GLY A 126 12.74 2.24 -30.59
C GLY A 126 13.24 3.37 -31.48
N SER A 127 14.34 4.01 -31.07
CA SER A 127 14.93 5.13 -31.82
C SER A 127 15.42 4.76 -33.22
N SER A 128 15.80 3.50 -33.44
CA SER A 128 16.29 2.99 -34.72
C SER A 128 15.18 2.49 -35.66
N GLY A 129 13.92 2.50 -35.21
CA GLY A 129 12.77 2.10 -36.02
C GLY A 129 11.92 1.00 -35.37
N PHE A 130 11.18 0.32 -36.23
CA PHE A 130 10.16 -0.66 -35.86
C PHE A 130 10.53 -2.05 -36.36
N LYS A 131 10.44 -3.05 -35.49
CA LYS A 131 10.75 -4.45 -35.81
C LYS A 131 9.58 -5.33 -35.39
N ALA A 132 9.14 -6.20 -36.31
CA ALA A 132 8.14 -7.22 -36.04
C ALA A 132 8.75 -8.60 -36.30
N LYS A 133 8.48 -9.56 -35.42
CA LYS A 133 8.85 -10.97 -35.57
C LYS A 133 7.62 -11.81 -35.29
N GLY A 134 7.23 -12.64 -36.24
CA GLY A 134 6.07 -13.51 -36.14
C GLY A 134 5.88 -14.31 -37.43
N LYS A 135 4.83 -15.14 -37.48
CA LYS A 135 4.51 -15.96 -38.66
C LYS A 135 3.82 -15.17 -39.78
N LEU A 136 3.13 -14.09 -39.42
CA LEU A 136 2.35 -13.28 -40.33
C LEU A 136 2.43 -11.83 -39.87
N PHE A 137 2.71 -10.93 -40.80
CA PHE A 137 2.61 -9.49 -40.60
C PHE A 137 1.78 -8.88 -41.72
N GLU A 138 0.62 -8.30 -41.38
CA GLU A 138 -0.29 -7.66 -42.33
C GLU A 138 -0.44 -6.16 -42.04
N VAL A 139 -0.46 -5.37 -43.10
CA VAL A 139 -0.84 -3.97 -43.09
C VAL A 139 -2.03 -3.78 -44.01
N LYS A 140 -3.14 -3.30 -43.43
CA LYS A 140 -4.40 -3.03 -44.15
C LYS A 140 -4.70 -1.54 -44.12
N SER A 141 -5.32 -1.05 -45.20
CA SER A 141 -5.90 0.29 -45.24
C SER A 141 -7.05 0.42 -44.24
N THR A 142 -7.48 1.65 -43.95
CA THR A 142 -8.67 1.93 -43.14
C THR A 142 -9.95 1.34 -43.72
N SER A 143 -10.00 1.10 -45.03
CA SER A 143 -11.08 0.39 -45.73
C SER A 143 -10.98 -1.14 -45.66
N GLY A 144 -9.93 -1.69 -45.04
CA GLY A 144 -9.67 -3.13 -44.95
C GLY A 144 -8.89 -3.74 -46.12
N LYS A 145 -8.59 -2.97 -47.18
CA LYS A 145 -7.77 -3.42 -48.33
C LYS A 145 -6.36 -3.80 -47.86
N LEU A 146 -5.86 -4.97 -48.24
CA LEU A 146 -4.49 -5.41 -47.95
C LEU A 146 -3.48 -4.54 -48.73
N LEU A 147 -2.55 -3.92 -48.00
CA LEU A 147 -1.49 -3.08 -48.57
C LEU A 147 -0.14 -3.80 -48.58
N PHE A 148 0.16 -4.55 -47.52
CA PHE A 148 1.38 -5.33 -47.37
C PHE A 148 1.09 -6.57 -46.53
N SER A 149 1.61 -7.74 -46.93
CA SER A 149 1.66 -8.94 -46.10
C SER A 149 3.03 -9.59 -46.22
N ALA A 150 3.52 -10.17 -45.14
CA ALA A 150 4.71 -11.01 -45.16
C ALA A 150 4.53 -12.21 -44.23
N ASP A 151 4.83 -13.39 -44.75
CA ASP A 151 4.93 -14.65 -44.01
C ASP A 151 6.18 -15.44 -44.44
N GLU A 152 6.27 -16.73 -44.07
CA GLU A 152 7.41 -17.59 -44.42
C GLU A 152 7.45 -18.01 -45.90
N GLN A 153 6.35 -17.87 -46.62
CA GLN A 153 6.17 -18.39 -47.99
C GLN A 153 6.25 -17.26 -49.01
N GLU A 154 5.64 -16.11 -48.72
CA GLU A 154 5.58 -14.99 -49.64
C GLU A 154 5.53 -13.61 -48.97
N VAL A 155 5.81 -12.60 -49.78
CA VAL A 155 5.60 -11.19 -49.44
C VAL A 155 4.69 -10.59 -50.51
N VAL A 156 3.55 -10.07 -50.09
CA VAL A 156 2.51 -9.50 -50.96
C VAL A 156 2.51 -7.99 -50.81
N VAL A 157 2.59 -7.28 -51.93
CA VAL A 157 2.46 -5.82 -51.99
C VAL A 157 1.21 -5.46 -52.81
N GLY A 158 0.16 -4.98 -52.13
CA GLY A 158 -1.15 -4.68 -52.71
C GLY A 158 -1.40 -3.20 -53.01
N ALA A 159 -0.37 -2.36 -52.86
CA ALA A 159 -0.46 -0.93 -53.15
C ALA A 159 -0.58 -0.67 -54.67
N GLU A 160 -1.45 0.26 -55.07
CA GLU A 160 -1.65 0.62 -56.49
C GLU A 160 -0.41 1.26 -57.13
N ARG A 161 0.42 1.91 -56.32
CA ARG A 161 1.69 2.49 -56.73
C ARG A 161 2.75 2.08 -55.73
N LEU A 162 3.72 1.30 -56.20
CA LEU A 162 4.95 1.00 -55.47
C LEU A 162 6.07 1.88 -56.02
N ARG A 163 6.71 2.67 -55.17
CA ARG A 163 7.92 3.43 -55.51
C ARG A 163 9.10 2.80 -54.79
N VAL A 164 10.00 2.20 -55.55
CA VAL A 164 11.27 1.69 -55.03
C VAL A 164 12.28 2.83 -55.09
N MET A 165 12.72 3.30 -53.93
CA MET A 165 13.84 4.25 -53.85
C MET A 165 15.12 3.40 -53.76
N GLY A 166 15.97 3.45 -54.79
CA GLY A 166 17.30 2.86 -54.73
C GLY A 166 18.24 3.74 -53.92
N GLU A 167 19.21 3.13 -53.24
CA GLU A 167 20.42 3.82 -52.74
C GLU A 167 21.43 4.04 -53.87
#